data_AF-A0A9D7QSI7-F1
#
_entry.id   AF-A0A9D7QSI7-F1
#
_cell.length_a   1.000
_cell.length_b   1.000
_cell.length_c   1.000
_cell.angle_alpha   90.00
_cell.angle_beta   90.00
_cell.angle_gamma   90.00
#
_symmetry.space_group_name_H-M   'P 1'
#
loop_
_entity.id
_entity.type
_entity.pdbx_description
1 polymer ?
#
loop_
_entity_poly.entity_id
_entity_poly.type
_entity_poly.pdbx_seq_one_letter_code
_entity_poly.pdbx_strand_id
1 'polypeptide(L)'
;MDVYTNWCGWCKKMDATTFKEDTVVKFINENFYAVKLNAETKDTIRFREKEFKYIADYKANELAISLLSGKMGYPSYVILDEQFTMITPPVQSYLNKEDLMPILHFFGKNIHKEKTWEEYSGQVKPK
;
A
#
# COMPACT_ATOMS: atom_id res chain seq x y z
N MET A 1 -0.57 3.58 1.57
CA MET A 1 -0.15 4.09 0.25
C MET A 1 -0.30 2.97 -0.77
N ASP A 2 -1.01 3.23 -1.86
CA ASP A 2 -1.14 2.37 -3.05
C ASP A 2 -0.18 2.88 -4.13
N VAL A 3 0.83 2.09 -4.47
CA VAL A 3 1.89 2.44 -5.43
C VAL A 3 1.65 1.68 -6.74
N TYR A 4 1.48 2.44 -7.83
CA TYR A 4 1.08 1.91 -9.13
C TYR A 4 1.84 2.58 -10.29
N THR A 5 1.61 2.07 -11.51
CA THR A 5 1.97 2.73 -12.77
C THR A 5 0.79 2.73 -13.75
N ASN A 6 0.80 3.65 -14.71
CA ASN A 6 -0.31 3.81 -15.67
C ASN A 6 -0.54 2.58 -16.57
N TRP A 7 0.53 1.80 -16.82
CA TRP A 7 0.50 0.61 -17.66
C TRP A 7 0.22 -0.67 -16.87
N CYS A 8 0.24 -0.63 -15.53
CA CYS A 8 0.02 -1.79 -14.68
C CYS A 8 -1.41 -2.34 -14.79
N GLY A 9 -1.58 -3.46 -15.50
CA GLY A 9 -2.88 -4.13 -15.68
C GLY A 9 -3.49 -4.64 -14.38
N TRP A 10 -2.67 -5.22 -13.49
CA TRP A 10 -3.12 -5.72 -12.19
C TRP A 10 -3.59 -4.62 -11.25
N CYS A 11 -2.96 -3.45 -11.31
CA CYS A 11 -3.37 -2.26 -10.56
C CYS A 11 -4.78 -1.82 -11.01
N LYS A 12 -5.00 -1.72 -12.33
CA LYS A 12 -6.33 -1.41 -12.91
C LYS A 12 -7.37 -2.47 -12.55
N LYS A 13 -6.98 -3.75 -12.54
CA LYS A 13 -7.88 -4.83 -12.11
C LYS A 13 -8.31 -4.62 -10.67
N MET A 14 -7.37 -4.36 -9.76
CA MET A 14 -7.66 -4.14 -8.34
C MET A 14 -8.51 -2.90 -8.09
N ASP A 15 -8.28 -1.81 -8.84
CA ASP A 15 -9.14 -0.63 -8.86
C ASP A 15 -10.57 -0.95 -9.29
N ALA A 16 -10.74 -1.87 -10.25
CA ALA A 16 -12.04 -2.23 -10.80
C ALA A 16 -12.77 -3.30 -9.97
N THR A 17 -12.08 -4.03 -9.11
CA THR A 17 -12.63 -5.10 -8.27
C THR A 17 -12.55 -4.72 -6.79
N THR A 18 -11.40 -4.93 -6.15
CA THR A 18 -11.21 -4.81 -4.71
C THR A 18 -11.52 -3.42 -4.18
N PHE A 19 -11.08 -2.36 -4.87
CA PHE A 19 -11.35 -0.97 -4.44
C PHE A 19 -12.72 -0.42 -4.86
N LYS A 20 -13.60 -1.27 -5.43
CA LYS A 20 -15.03 -0.98 -5.60
C LYS A 20 -15.93 -1.70 -4.61
N GLU A 21 -15.38 -2.63 -3.84
CA GLU A 21 -16.15 -3.32 -2.81
C GLU A 21 -16.51 -2.35 -1.68
N ASP A 22 -17.80 -2.12 -1.46
CA ASP A 22 -18.30 -1.19 -0.42
C ASP A 22 -17.69 -1.43 0.95
N THR A 23 -17.48 -2.70 1.31
CA THR A 23 -16.86 -3.07 2.59
C THR A 23 -15.43 -2.57 2.70
N VAL A 24 -14.65 -2.72 1.62
CA VAL A 24 -13.25 -2.27 1.56
C VAL A 24 -13.19 -0.75 1.62
N VAL A 25 -14.00 -0.07 0.79
CA VAL A 25 -14.01 1.39 0.70
C VAL A 25 -14.41 2.02 2.03
N LYS A 26 -15.48 1.53 2.67
CA LYS A 26 -15.92 2.03 3.99
C LYS A 26 -14.83 1.87 5.03
N PHE A 27 -14.23 0.68 5.11
CA PHE A 27 -13.19 0.41 6.09
C PHE A 27 -11.95 1.31 5.88
N ILE A 28 -11.52 1.48 4.62
CA ILE A 28 -10.40 2.37 4.30
C ILE A 28 -10.71 3.80 4.71
N ASN A 29 -11.87 4.34 4.33
CA ASN A 29 -12.25 5.72 4.64
C ASN A 29 -12.38 5.98 6.15
N GLU A 30 -12.78 4.98 6.93
CA GLU A 30 -12.93 5.10 8.39
C GLU A 30 -11.62 4.98 9.15
N ASN A 31 -10.64 4.21 8.65
CA ASN A 31 -9.47 3.80 9.43
C ASN A 31 -8.13 4.24 8.82
N PHE A 32 -8.09 4.75 7.58
CA PHE A 32 -6.85 5.08 6.88
C PHE A 32 -6.94 6.39 6.11
N TYR A 33 -5.78 7.05 5.98
CA TYR A 33 -5.57 8.08 4.97
C TYR A 33 -5.01 7.44 3.69
N ALA A 34 -5.88 7.22 2.70
CA ALA A 34 -5.52 6.57 1.45
C ALA A 34 -4.79 7.54 0.51
N VAL A 35 -3.60 7.16 0.05
CA VAL A 35 -2.81 7.92 -0.94
C VAL A 35 -2.44 6.99 -2.07
N LYS A 36 -2.70 7.44 -3.30
CA LYS A 36 -2.34 6.74 -4.52
C LYS A 36 -1.14 7.41 -5.18
N LEU A 37 -0.04 6.68 -5.30
CA LEU A 37 1.25 7.16 -5.77
C LEU A 37 1.60 6.51 -7.11
N ASN A 38 1.66 7.32 -8.16
CA ASN A 38 2.24 6.86 -9.42
C ASN A 38 3.76 6.83 -9.28
N ALA A 39 4.35 5.64 -9.31
CA ALA A 39 5.79 5.45 -9.14
C ALA A 39 6.63 6.10 -10.24
N GLU A 40 6.07 6.32 -11.43
CA GLU A 40 6.77 6.91 -12.57
C GLU A 40 6.53 8.43 -12.70
N THR A 41 5.93 9.07 -11.69
CA THR A 41 5.72 10.52 -11.75
C THR A 41 7.04 11.26 -11.88
N LYS A 42 7.10 12.17 -12.86
CA LYS A 42 8.28 13.01 -13.12
C LYS A 42 8.31 14.26 -12.26
N ASP A 43 7.17 14.63 -11.68
CA ASP A 43 7.07 15.79 -10.81
C ASP A 43 7.81 15.55 -9.49
N THR A 44 8.30 16.63 -8.90
CA THR A 44 8.93 16.58 -7.58
C THR A 44 7.85 16.40 -6.52
N ILE A 45 7.96 15.34 -5.72
CA ILE A 45 7.07 15.10 -4.59
C ILE A 45 7.73 15.69 -3.35
N ARG A 46 7.01 16.58 -2.66
CA ARG A 46 7.43 17.08 -1.35
C ARG A 46 6.72 16.29 -0.28
N PHE A 47 7.49 15.63 0.57
CA PHE A 47 6.95 14.87 1.68
C PHE A 47 7.81 15.09 2.92
N ARG A 48 7.18 15.59 3.99
CA ARG A 48 7.86 16.12 5.18
C ARG A 48 8.81 17.25 4.76
N GLU A 49 10.04 17.25 5.26
CA GLU A 49 11.08 18.24 4.91
C GLU A 49 11.98 17.78 3.76
N LYS A 50 11.55 16.78 2.98
CA LYS A 50 12.34 16.21 1.87
C LYS A 50 11.62 16.36 0.53
N GLU A 51 12.42 16.62 -0.50
CA GLU A 51 11.99 16.57 -1.90
C GLU A 51 12.42 15.24 -2.52
N PHE A 52 11.53 14.60 -3.26
CA PHE A 52 11.74 13.34 -3.95
C PHE A 52 11.57 13.55 -5.45
N LYS A 53 12.61 13.25 -6.22
CA LYS A 53 12.69 13.51 -7.65
C LYS A 53 12.62 12.22 -8.45
N TYR A 54 12.40 12.36 -9.75
CA TYR A 54 12.46 11.23 -10.67
C TYR A 54 13.91 10.84 -10.98
N ILE A 55 14.24 9.56 -10.80
CA ILE A 55 15.54 9.00 -11.17
C ILE A 55 15.39 8.25 -12.49
N ALA A 56 16.06 8.73 -13.53
CA ALA A 56 15.98 8.16 -14.88
C ALA A 56 16.47 6.71 -14.94
N ASP A 57 17.54 6.36 -14.24
CA ASP A 57 18.12 5.02 -14.21
C ASP A 57 17.16 3.99 -13.61
N TYR A 58 16.40 4.39 -12.59
CA TYR A 58 15.37 3.57 -11.96
C TYR A 58 14.01 3.65 -12.65
N LYS A 59 13.86 4.58 -13.60
CA LYS A 59 12.59 4.95 -14.24
C LYS A 59 11.46 5.20 -13.25
N ALA A 60 11.78 5.74 -12.08
CA ALA A 60 10.86 5.90 -10.98
C ALA A 60 11.21 7.10 -10.11
N ASN A 61 10.21 7.59 -9.37
CA ASN A 61 10.37 8.63 -8.38
C ASN A 61 11.03 8.07 -7.10
N GLU A 62 11.96 8.83 -6.51
CA GLU A 62 12.69 8.51 -5.29
C GLU A 62 11.77 8.08 -4.14
N LEU A 63 10.59 8.70 -4.01
CA LEU A 63 9.65 8.33 -2.97
C LEU A 63 9.16 6.89 -3.16
N ALA A 64 8.81 6.50 -4.39
CA ALA A 64 8.38 5.14 -4.69
C ALA A 64 9.54 4.14 -4.50
N ILE A 65 10.75 4.50 -4.92
CA ILE A 65 11.95 3.68 -4.73
C ILE A 65 12.19 3.44 -3.23
N SER A 66 12.11 4.50 -2.41
CA SER A 66 12.28 4.41 -0.96
C SER A 66 11.19 3.57 -0.30
N LEU A 67 9.92 3.77 -0.67
CA LEU A 67 8.78 3.04 -0.13
C LEU A 67 8.82 1.55 -0.49
N LEU A 68 9.37 1.20 -1.66
CA LEU A 68 9.45 -0.17 -2.14
C LEU A 68 10.82 -0.83 -1.89
N SER A 69 11.69 -0.19 -1.11
CA SER A 69 13.05 -0.66 -0.82
C SER A 69 13.84 -1.02 -2.09
N GLY A 70 13.66 -0.24 -3.15
CA GLY A 70 14.29 -0.43 -4.46
C GLY A 70 13.75 -1.60 -5.30
N LYS A 71 12.84 -2.41 -4.76
CA LYS A 71 12.23 -3.53 -5.48
C LYS A 71 10.96 -3.06 -6.16
N MET A 72 11.08 -2.61 -7.40
CA MET A 72 9.95 -2.08 -8.15
C MET A 72 9.02 -3.21 -8.62
N GLY A 73 7.90 -3.38 -7.92
CA GLY A 73 6.83 -4.32 -8.26
C GLY A 73 5.47 -3.66 -8.09
N TYR A 74 4.51 -3.97 -8.96
CA TYR A 74 3.19 -3.35 -8.94
C TYR A 74 2.07 -4.39 -9.13
N PRO A 75 0.92 -4.23 -8.44
CA PRO A 75 0.66 -3.22 -7.42
C PRO A 75 1.48 -3.45 -6.14
N SER A 76 1.77 -2.36 -5.42
CA SER A 76 2.44 -2.41 -4.12
C SER A 76 1.72 -1.57 -3.08
N TYR A 77 1.62 -2.09 -1.87
CA TYR A 77 0.98 -1.40 -0.75
C TYR A 77 1.95 -1.19 0.39
N VAL A 78 1.99 0.04 0.91
CA VAL A 78 2.80 0.39 2.07
C VAL A 78 1.89 0.98 3.15
N ILE A 79 1.97 0.42 4.34
CA ILE A 79 1.29 0.96 5.52
C ILE A 79 2.29 1.80 6.32
N LEU A 80 1.89 3.03 6.61
CA LEU A 80 2.62 3.97 7.44
C LEU A 80 1.80 4.23 8.71
N ASP A 81 2.47 4.39 9.84
CA ASP A 81 1.82 4.86 11.08
C ASP A 81 1.53 6.37 11.05
N GLU A 82 0.99 6.89 12.14
CA GLU A 82 0.66 8.31 12.29
C GLU A 82 1.90 9.23 12.28
N GLN A 83 3.10 8.67 12.48
CA GLN A 83 4.39 9.34 12.37
C GLN A 83 5.03 9.11 10.99
N PHE A 84 4.28 8.59 10.02
CA PHE A 84 4.74 8.30 8.66
C PHE A 84 5.93 7.33 8.60
N THR A 85 6.03 6.41 9.57
CA THR A 85 7.03 5.35 9.63
C THR A 85 6.46 4.07 9.03
N MET A 86 7.26 3.36 8.24
CA MET A 86 6.87 2.06 7.71
C MET A 86 6.86 1.02 8.83
N ILE A 87 5.68 0.47 9.12
CA ILE A 87 5.48 -0.54 10.17
C ILE A 87 5.51 -1.98 9.63
N THR A 88 5.56 -2.14 8.32
CA THR A 88 5.59 -3.45 7.65
C THR A 88 6.34 -3.35 6.33
N PRO A 89 6.98 -4.44 5.86
CA PRO A 89 7.48 -4.52 4.49
C PRO A 89 6.36 -4.25 3.47
N PRO A 90 6.69 -3.67 2.30
CA PRO A 90 5.71 -3.47 1.23
C PRO A 90 5.06 -4.77 0.78
N VAL A 91 3.73 -4.77 0.66
CA VAL A 91 2.97 -5.90 0.12
C VAL A 91 2.90 -5.75 -1.39
N GLN A 92 3.64 -6.58 -2.12
CA GLN A 92 3.80 -6.47 -3.59
C GLN A 92 2.98 -7.55 -4.32
N SER A 93 1.66 -7.50 -4.19
CA SER A 93 0.77 -8.45 -4.85
C SER A 93 -0.57 -7.81 -5.16
N TYR A 94 -1.25 -8.31 -6.20
CA TYR A 94 -2.69 -8.16 -6.28
C TYR A 94 -3.34 -8.82 -5.05
N LEU A 95 -4.31 -8.13 -4.45
CA LEU A 95 -5.10 -8.63 -3.33
C LEU A 95 -6.58 -8.52 -3.70
N ASN A 96 -7.31 -9.62 -3.65
CA ASN A 96 -8.76 -9.58 -3.68
C ASN A 96 -9.28 -9.01 -2.33
N LYS A 97 -10.60 -8.94 -2.18
CA LYS A 97 -11.23 -8.48 -0.93
C LYS A 97 -10.86 -9.37 0.25
N GLU A 98 -10.91 -10.67 0.07
CA GLU A 98 -10.68 -11.69 1.09
C GLU A 98 -9.25 -11.63 1.64
N ASP A 99 -8.28 -11.31 0.80
CA ASP A 99 -6.87 -11.18 1.14
C ASP A 99 -6.55 -9.79 1.72
N LEU A 100 -7.19 -8.72 1.19
CA LEU A 100 -6.93 -7.35 1.60
C LEU A 100 -7.57 -7.01 2.96
N MET A 101 -8.80 -7.46 3.21
CA MET A 101 -9.54 -7.08 4.42
C MET A 101 -8.84 -7.48 5.72
N PRO A 102 -8.28 -8.69 5.88
CA PRO A 102 -7.51 -9.05 7.07
C PRO A 102 -6.30 -8.14 7.30
N ILE A 103 -5.59 -7.76 6.23
CA ILE A 103 -4.45 -6.83 6.30
C ILE A 103 -4.94 -5.46 6.79
N LEU A 104 -6.00 -4.93 6.19
CA LEU A 104 -6.60 -3.65 6.60
C LEU A 104 -7.07 -3.70 8.05
N HIS A 105 -7.71 -4.78 8.49
CA HIS A 105 -8.15 -4.92 9.88
C HIS A 105 -6.98 -4.94 10.86
N PHE A 106 -5.94 -5.72 10.56
CA PHE A 106 -4.77 -5.86 11.43
C PHE A 106 -4.07 -4.52 11.69
N PHE A 107 -3.91 -3.71 10.65
CA PHE A 107 -3.28 -2.40 10.78
C PHE A 107 -4.26 -1.31 11.25
N GLY A 108 -5.45 -1.22 10.65
CA GLY A 108 -6.43 -0.18 10.94
C GLY A 108 -7.05 -0.26 12.33
N LYS A 109 -7.01 -1.44 12.97
CA LYS A 109 -7.40 -1.62 14.38
C LYS A 109 -6.22 -1.69 15.34
N ASN A 110 -5.01 -1.34 14.90
CA ASN A 110 -3.80 -1.33 15.72
C ASN A 110 -3.43 -2.71 16.35
N ILE A 111 -3.94 -3.82 15.80
CA ILE A 111 -3.68 -5.17 16.33
C ILE A 111 -2.18 -5.50 16.24
N HIS A 112 -1.50 -4.98 15.22
CA HIS A 112 -0.05 -5.08 15.05
C HIS A 112 0.79 -4.54 16.22
N LYS A 113 0.21 -3.72 17.12
CA LYS A 113 0.88 -3.21 18.32
C LYS A 113 0.94 -4.26 19.44
N GLU A 114 0.10 -5.29 19.37
CA GLU A 114 -0.06 -6.31 20.41
C GLU A 114 0.29 -7.73 19.93
N LYS A 115 0.09 -8.03 18.64
CA LYS A 115 0.24 -9.37 18.07
C LYS A 115 1.02 -9.34 16.76
N THR A 116 1.68 -10.44 16.43
CA THR A 116 2.32 -10.61 15.11
C THR A 116 1.27 -10.93 14.05
N TRP A 117 1.66 -10.78 12.78
CA TRP A 117 0.79 -11.15 11.67
C TRP A 117 0.47 -12.65 11.66
N GLU A 118 1.43 -13.51 12.01
CA GLU A 118 1.25 -14.97 12.07
C GLU A 118 0.20 -15.35 13.12
N GLU A 119 0.25 -14.72 14.30
CA GLU A 119 -0.72 -14.93 15.37
C GLU A 119 -2.14 -14.49 14.98
N TYR A 120 -2.25 -13.42 14.18
CA TYR A 120 -3.54 -12.91 13.71
C TYR A 120 -4.09 -13.71 12.52
N SER A 121 -3.28 -13.91 11.49
CA SER A 121 -3.68 -14.59 10.25
C SER A 121 -4.01 -16.06 10.45
N GLY A 122 -3.36 -16.76 11.40
CA GLY A 122 -3.73 -18.13 11.76
C GLY A 122 -5.15 -18.27 12.35
N GLN A 123 -5.74 -17.17 12.83
CA GLN A 123 -7.12 -17.13 13.36
C GLN A 123 -8.15 -16.79 12.27
N VAL A 124 -7.69 -16.18 11.17
CA VAL A 124 -8.51 -15.89 9.99
C VAL A 124 -8.62 -17.17 9.18
N LYS A 125 -9.63 -17.99 9.50
CA LYS A 125 -9.86 -19.25 8.76
C LYS A 125 -10.10 -18.93 7.27
N PRO A 126 -9.34 -19.55 6.34
CA PRO A 126 -9.73 -19.52 4.94
C PRO A 126 -11.11 -20.21 4.82
N LYS A 127 -12.05 -19.56 4.15
CA LYS A 127 -13.32 -20.19 3.76
C LYS A 127 -13.10 -21.07 2.54
#